data_AF-F2NYC0-F1
#
_entry.id   AF-F2NYC0-F1
#
_cell.length_a   1.000
_cell.length_b   1.000
_cell.length_c   1.000
_cell.angle_alpha   90.00
_cell.angle_beta   90.00
_cell.angle_gamma   90.00
#
_symmetry.space_group_name_H-M   'P 1'
#
loop_
_entity.id
_entity.type
_entity.pdbx_description
1 polymer ?
#
loop_
_entity_poly.entity_id
_entity_poly.type
_entity_poly.pdbx_seq_one_letter_code
_entity_poly.pdbx_strand_id
1 'polypeptide(L)'
;MDKSRDLCKILGANIRCYRIKLKMTQEELAEKAGITSVGISKIETGKTWPKKETIEKFLEILEVKPFQLFTETKEDFLKYKNIVTETISELVDKTFSEQKNTSKRNRKNFKLKH
;
A
#
# COMPACT_ATOMS: atom_id res chain seq x y z
N MET A 1 -12.43 -18.36 16.46
CA MET A 1 -11.11 -17.72 16.44
C MET A 1 -11.17 -16.64 15.38
N ASP A 2 -11.16 -15.38 15.81
CA ASP A 2 -11.25 -14.22 14.93
C ASP A 2 -10.14 -14.30 13.85
N LYS A 3 -10.52 -14.33 12.57
CA LYS A 3 -9.59 -14.21 11.42
C LYS A 3 -9.16 -12.74 11.26
N SER A 4 -8.93 -12.04 12.36
CA SER A 4 -8.35 -10.71 12.34
C SER A 4 -6.94 -10.84 11.78
N ARG A 5 -6.67 -10.07 10.72
CA ARG A 5 -5.37 -10.02 10.07
C ARG A 5 -4.30 -9.77 11.12
N ASP A 6 -3.37 -10.70 11.26
CA ASP A 6 -2.28 -10.57 12.21
C ASP A 6 -1.29 -9.52 11.68
N LEU A 7 -1.46 -8.28 12.14
CA LEU A 7 -0.60 -7.15 11.78
C LEU A 7 0.86 -7.40 12.16
N CYS A 8 1.14 -8.18 13.21
CA CYS A 8 2.52 -8.54 13.56
C CYS A 8 3.13 -9.41 12.47
N LYS A 9 2.37 -10.36 11.91
CA LYS A 9 2.84 -11.23 10.82
C LYS A 9 3.07 -10.46 9.53
N ILE A 10 2.16 -9.56 9.18
CA ILE A 10 2.29 -8.71 7.98
C ILE A 10 3.52 -7.82 8.10
N LEU A 11 3.64 -7.10 9.21
CA LEU A 11 4.79 -6.23 9.50
C LEU A 11 6.11 -7.01 9.46
N GLY A 12 6.17 -8.12 10.19
CA GLY A 12 7.37 -8.97 10.28
C GLY A 12 7.80 -9.53 8.93
N ALA A 13 6.85 -10.03 8.13
CA ALA A 13 7.13 -10.55 6.80
C ALA A 13 7.66 -9.47 5.86
N ASN A 14 7.09 -8.26 5.90
CA ASN A 14 7.55 -7.14 5.08
C ASN A 14 8.94 -6.66 5.49
N ILE A 15 9.21 -6.50 6.79
CA ILE A 15 10.55 -6.15 7.31
C ILE A 15 11.60 -7.15 6.79
N ARG A 16 11.32 -8.45 6.93
CA ARG A 16 12.20 -9.52 6.43
C ARG A 16 12.42 -9.43 4.92
N CYS A 17 11.35 -9.20 4.17
CA CYS A 17 11.40 -9.07 2.71
C CYS A 17 12.33 -7.93 2.29
N TYR A 18 12.17 -6.74 2.86
CA TYR A 18 13.03 -5.59 2.52
C TYR A 18 14.46 -5.77 3.02
N ARG A 19 14.67 -6.33 4.21
CA ARG A 19 16.01 -6.65 4.72
C ARG A 19 16.77 -7.58 3.76
N ILE A 20 16.13 -8.64 3.28
CA ILE A 20 16.74 -9.58 2.34
C ILE A 20 17.02 -8.92 0.98
N LYS A 21 16.15 -8.03 0.49
CA LYS A 21 16.40 -7.26 -0.75
C LYS A 21 17.65 -6.38 -0.64
N LEU A 22 17.90 -5.84 0.54
CA LEU A 22 19.11 -5.07 0.86
C LEU A 22 20.32 -5.97 1.21
N LYS A 23 20.18 -7.30 1.10
CA LYS A 23 21.21 -8.30 1.40
C LYS A 23 21.76 -8.23 2.84
N MET A 24 20.93 -7.77 3.77
CA MET A 24 21.33 -7.65 5.17
C MET A 24 21.01 -8.91 5.98
N THR A 25 21.85 -9.25 6.95
CA THR A 25 21.61 -10.24 8.00
C THR A 25 20.69 -9.67 9.09
N GLN A 26 20.14 -10.54 9.96
CA GLN A 26 19.33 -10.07 11.09
C GLN A 26 20.18 -9.28 12.09
N GLU A 27 21.44 -9.67 12.26
CA GLU A 27 22.45 -9.01 13.09
C GLU A 27 22.73 -7.59 12.59
N GLU A 28 22.97 -7.40 11.29
CA GLU A 28 23.21 -6.07 10.71
C GLU A 28 21.99 -5.15 10.84
N LEU A 29 20.77 -5.68 10.65
CA LEU A 29 19.56 -4.90 10.88
C LEU A 29 19.40 -4.54 12.37
N ALA A 30 19.70 -5.49 13.26
CA ALA A 30 19.63 -5.28 14.70
C ALA A 30 20.59 -4.18 15.15
N GLU A 31 21.83 -4.22 14.68
CA GLU A 31 22.87 -3.21 14.94
C GLU A 31 22.39 -1.82 14.50
N LYS A 32 21.98 -1.68 13.24
CA LYS A 32 21.50 -0.39 12.71
C LYS A 32 20.24 0.12 13.43
N ALA A 33 19.33 -0.78 13.82
CA ALA A 33 18.13 -0.43 14.56
C ALA A 33 18.38 -0.16 16.05
N GLY A 34 19.56 -0.51 16.57
CA GLY A 34 19.91 -0.43 17.99
C GLY A 34 19.07 -1.36 18.86
N ILE A 35 18.80 -2.58 18.39
CA ILE A 35 18.08 -3.63 19.12
C ILE A 35 18.82 -4.96 19.00
N THR A 36 18.32 -6.03 19.64
CA THR A 36 18.97 -7.35 19.58
C THR A 36 18.55 -8.15 18.34
N SER A 37 19.42 -9.04 17.85
CA SER A 37 19.10 -9.96 16.76
C SER A 37 17.91 -10.88 17.11
N VAL A 38 17.79 -11.29 18.37
CA VAL A 38 16.61 -11.99 18.91
C VAL A 38 15.34 -11.13 18.79
N GLY A 39 15.45 -9.82 19.03
CA GLY A 39 14.37 -8.86 18.83
C GLY A 39 13.93 -8.81 17.37
N ILE A 40 14.87 -8.68 16.43
CA ILE A 40 14.58 -8.76 14.99
C ILE A 40 13.90 -10.07 14.62
N SER A 41 14.42 -11.21 15.08
CA SER A 41 13.83 -12.53 14.82
C SER A 41 12.39 -12.64 15.33
N LYS A 42 12.10 -12.14 16.54
CA LYS A 42 10.72 -12.10 17.08
C LYS A 42 9.80 -11.20 16.26
N ILE A 43 10.30 -10.04 15.81
CA ILE A 43 9.53 -9.12 14.95
C ILE A 43 9.25 -9.77 13.60
N GLU A 44 10.28 -10.29 12.91
CA GLU A 44 10.15 -10.89 11.57
C GLU A 44 9.27 -12.14 11.55
N THR A 45 9.17 -12.85 12.68
CA THR A 45 8.28 -14.00 12.83
C THR A 45 6.90 -13.63 13.37
N GLY A 46 6.61 -12.33 13.57
CA GLY A 46 5.34 -11.82 14.07
C GLY A 46 5.03 -12.21 15.52
N LYS A 47 6.05 -12.55 16.32
CA LYS A 47 5.90 -12.93 17.74
C LYS A 47 5.86 -11.72 18.67
N THR A 48 6.25 -10.54 18.21
CA THR A 48 6.29 -9.33 19.04
C THR A 48 6.10 -8.09 18.17
N TRP A 49 5.34 -7.13 18.70
CA TRP A 49 5.16 -5.82 18.09
C TRP A 49 6.35 -4.89 18.44
N PRO A 50 7.01 -4.27 17.45
CA PRO A 50 8.05 -3.29 17.71
C PRO A 50 7.50 -1.99 18.30
N LYS A 51 8.33 -1.27 19.07
CA LYS A 51 7.98 0.08 19.53
C LYS A 51 7.92 1.05 18.34
N LYS A 52 7.23 2.17 18.50
CA LYS A 52 7.12 3.23 17.49
C LYS A 52 8.49 3.66 16.97
N GLU A 53 9.44 3.89 17.86
CA GLU A 53 10.79 4.36 17.52
C GLU A 53 11.54 3.30 16.69
N THR A 54 11.30 2.02 16.95
CA THR A 54 11.88 0.93 16.16
C THR A 54 11.27 0.86 14.76
N ILE A 55 9.95 1.12 14.63
CA ILE A 55 9.29 1.21 13.32
C ILE A 55 9.88 2.37 12.52
N GLU A 56 10.03 3.56 13.11
CA GLU A 56 10.62 4.73 12.45
C GLU A 56 12.03 4.42 11.93
N LYS A 57 12.87 3.79 12.74
CA LYS A 57 14.20 3.33 12.30
C LYS A 57 14.13 2.34 11.14
N PHE A 58 13.18 1.40 11.15
CA PHE A 58 13.03 0.47 10.03
C PHE A 58 12.65 1.17 8.72
N LEU A 59 11.82 2.22 8.78
CA LEU A 59 11.48 3.00 7.58
C LEU A 59 12.72 3.63 6.95
N GLU A 60 13.61 4.17 7.78
CA GLU A 60 14.86 4.79 7.36
C GLU A 60 15.86 3.73 6.85
N ILE A 61 16.14 2.69 7.63
CA ILE A 61 17.14 1.66 7.31
C ILE A 61 16.76 0.85 6.08
N LEU A 62 15.47 0.52 5.94
CA LEU A 62 14.97 -0.31 4.85
C LEU A 62 14.57 0.51 3.61
N GLU A 63 14.66 1.85 3.69
CA GLU A 63 14.30 2.80 2.63
C GLU A 63 12.87 2.62 2.11
N VAL A 64 11.92 2.46 3.03
CA VAL A 64 10.50 2.21 2.71
C VAL A 64 9.57 3.25 3.32
N LYS A 65 8.42 3.44 2.66
CA LYS A 65 7.31 4.22 3.20
C LYS A 65 6.47 3.38 4.18
N PRO A 66 5.76 4.01 5.14
CA PRO A 66 4.96 3.30 6.14
C PRO A 66 4.00 2.26 5.56
N PHE A 67 3.27 2.62 4.49
CA PHE A 67 2.29 1.72 3.90
C PHE A 67 2.90 0.39 3.42
N GLN A 68 4.16 0.40 2.97
CA GLN A 68 4.86 -0.78 2.46
C GLN A 68 5.16 -1.82 3.55
N LEU A 69 5.21 -1.42 4.82
CA LEU A 69 5.37 -2.35 5.93
C LEU A 69 4.05 -3.04 6.31
N PHE A 70 2.91 -2.47 5.90
CA PHE A 70 1.58 -2.95 6.27
C PHE A 70 0.76 -3.49 5.09
N THR A 71 1.38 -3.69 3.92
CA THR A 71 0.72 -4.35 2.78
C THR A 71 0.74 -5.87 2.93
N GLU A 72 -0.41 -6.52 2.80
CA GLU A 72 -0.57 -7.98 2.92
C GLU A 72 0.16 -8.75 1.82
N THR A 73 -0.20 -8.52 0.56
CA THR A 73 0.40 -9.23 -0.57
C THR A 73 0.48 -8.35 -1.82
N LYS A 74 1.32 -8.78 -2.77
CA LYS A 74 1.39 -8.20 -4.12
C LYS A 74 0.06 -8.40 -4.86
N GLU A 75 -0.63 -9.53 -4.64
CA GLU A 75 -1.96 -9.79 -5.18
C GLU A 75 -3.02 -8.84 -4.64
N ASP A 76 -3.03 -8.56 -3.33
CA ASP A 76 -3.96 -7.61 -2.73
C ASP A 76 -3.72 -6.21 -3.31
N PHE A 77 -2.46 -5.78 -3.40
CA PHE A 77 -2.12 -4.52 -4.05
C PHE A 77 -2.62 -4.47 -5.50
N LEU A 78 -2.42 -5.54 -6.28
CA LEU A 78 -2.84 -5.60 -7.68
C LEU A 78 -4.36 -5.59 -7.80
N LYS A 79 -5.07 -6.28 -6.91
CA LYS A 79 -6.53 -6.27 -6.82
C LYS A 79 -7.06 -4.86 -6.54
N TYR A 80 -6.53 -4.17 -5.52
CA TYR A 80 -6.94 -2.80 -5.22
C TYR A 80 -6.61 -1.84 -6.38
N LYS A 81 -5.43 -1.99 -6.98
CA LYS A 81 -5.03 -1.19 -8.15
C LYS A 81 -6.02 -1.36 -9.29
N ASN A 82 -6.39 -2.60 -9.63
CA ASN A 82 -7.31 -2.90 -10.73
C ASN A 82 -8.69 -2.28 -10.47
N ILE A 83 -9.25 -2.47 -9.28
CA ILE A 83 -10.54 -1.89 -8.88
C ILE A 83 -10.53 -0.36 -9.03
N VAL A 84 -9.47 0.29 -8.54
CA VAL A 84 -9.33 1.75 -8.65
C VAL A 84 -9.23 2.18 -10.12
N THR A 85 -8.43 1.48 -10.93
CA THR A 85 -8.28 1.83 -12.35
C THR A 85 -9.58 1.64 -13.14
N GLU A 86 -10.32 0.57 -12.88
CA GLU A 86 -11.62 0.32 -13.52
C GLU A 86 -12.63 1.40 -13.15
N THR A 87 -12.72 1.73 -11.85
CA THR A 87 -13.62 2.78 -11.35
C THR A 87 -13.29 4.14 -11.98
N ILE A 88 -12.01 4.51 -12.06
CA ILE A 88 -11.59 5.76 -12.70
C ILE A 88 -11.95 5.75 -14.19
N SER A 89 -11.68 4.66 -14.91
CA SER A 89 -12.04 4.53 -16.33
C SER A 89 -13.53 4.75 -16.54
N GLU A 90 -14.37 4.11 -15.74
CA GLU A 90 -15.82 4.29 -15.82
C GLU A 90 -16.27 5.73 -15.53
N LEU A 91 -15.70 6.38 -14.52
CA LEU A 91 -16.03 7.77 -14.17
C LEU A 91 -15.63 8.73 -15.28
N VAL A 92 -14.47 8.49 -15.89
CA VAL A 92 -13.96 9.24 -17.03
C VAL A 92 -14.91 9.10 -18.22
N ASP A 93 -15.31 7.86 -18.56
CA ASP A 93 -16.24 7.59 -19.66
C ASP A 93 -17.61 8.22 -19.45
N LYS A 94 -18.17 8.10 -18.23
CA LYS A 94 -19.44 8.75 -17.85
C LYS A 94 -19.35 10.27 -18.02
N THR A 95 -18.31 10.91 -17.50
CA THR A 95 -18.10 12.36 -17.61
C THR A 95 -18.01 12.83 -19.06
N PHE A 96 -17.29 12.10 -19.92
CA PHE A 96 -17.18 12.44 -21.35
C PHE A 96 -18.48 12.21 -22.12
N SER A 97 -19.29 11.21 -21.75
CA SER A 97 -20.59 10.95 -22.36
C SER A 97 -21.62 12.07 -22.06
N GLU A 98 -21.57 12.63 -20.85
CA GLU A 98 -22.44 13.72 -20.40
C GLU A 98 -22.15 15.04 -21.13
N GLN A 99 -20.86 15.38 -21.34
CA GLN A 99 -20.47 16.60 -22.07
C GLN A 99 -20.85 16.57 -23.57
N LYS A 100 -20.86 15.39 -24.22
CA LYS A 100 -21.33 15.26 -25.61
C LYS A 100 -22.84 15.43 -25.75
N ASN A 101 -23.61 15.01 -24.75
CA ASN A 101 -25.07 15.12 -24.77
C ASN A 101 -25.57 16.54 -24.48
N THR A 102 -24.92 17.29 -23.59
CA THR A 102 -25.23 18.72 -23.34
C THR A 102 -24.93 19.60 -24.55
N SER A 103 -23.82 19.34 -25.25
CA SER A 103 -23.43 20.05 -26.48
C SER A 103 -24.41 19.84 -27.64
N LYS A 104 -24.98 18.63 -27.78
CA LYS A 104 -26.02 18.33 -28.80
C LYS A 104 -27.37 18.98 -28.46
N ARG A 105 -27.74 19.04 -27.17
CA ARG A 105 -29.00 19.65 -26.70
C ARG A 105 -29.01 21.16 -26.90
N ASN A 106 -27.89 21.84 -26.63
CA ASN A 106 -27.74 23.27 -26.86
C ASN A 106 -27.82 23.66 -28.35
N ARG A 107 -27.28 22.83 -29.26
CA ARG A 107 -27.40 23.05 -30.71
C ARG A 107 -28.83 22.86 -31.25
N LYS A 108 -29.60 21.91 -30.71
CA LYS A 108 -31.02 21.73 -31.09
C LYS A 108 -31.90 22.88 -30.59
N ASN A 109 -31.69 23.35 -29.36
CA ASN A 109 -32.45 24.48 -28.82
C ASN A 109 -32.17 25.82 -29.52
N PHE A 110 -30.99 25.96 -30.13
CA PHE A 110 -30.66 27.14 -30.95
C PHE A 110 -31.37 27.13 -32.33
N LYS A 111 -31.66 25.95 -32.90
CA LYS A 111 -32.35 25.80 -34.18
C LYS A 111 -33.89 25.90 -34.11
N LEU A 112 -34.48 25.88 -32.92
CA LEU A 112 -35.93 25.96 -32.68
C LEU A 112 -36.41 27.36 -32.26
N LYS A 113 -35.49 28.33 -32.16
CA LYS A 113 -35.78 29.73 -31.76
C LYS A 113 -35.86 30.71 -32.95
N HIS A 114 -35.85 30.19 -34.18
CA HIS A 114 -36.09 30.92 -35.42
C HIS A 114 -37.12 30.15 -36.23
#